data_AF-A0A1I3UEG4-F1
#
_entry.id   AF-A0A1I3UEG4-F1
#
_cell.length_a   1.000
_cell.length_b   1.000
_cell.length_c   1.000
_cell.angle_alpha   90.00
_cell.angle_beta   90.00
_cell.angle_gamma   90.00
#
_symmetry.space_group_name_H-M   'P 1'
#
loop_
_entity.id
_entity.type
_entity.pdbx_description
1 polymer ?
#
loop_
_entity_poly.entity_id
_entity_poly.type
_entity_poly.pdbx_seq_one_letter_code
_entity_poly.pdbx_strand_id
1 'polypeptide(L)' 'MLSTDRAVTWLGRPGKDERLCPQIILGLHELCLVKPVDDEDWYMGSLNEDGSVDYWSAYGSFYEALRGL' A
#
# COMPACT_ATOMS: atom_id res chain seq x y z
N MET A 1 -6.16 10.52 9.16
CA MET A 1 -6.87 9.30 8.71
C MET A 1 -7.12 9.46 7.22
N LEU A 2 -6.47 8.66 6.39
CA LEU A 2 -6.57 8.73 4.92
C LEU A 2 -7.82 7.96 4.47
N SER A 3 -8.55 8.47 3.48
CA SER A 3 -9.80 7.84 3.01
C SER A 3 -9.52 6.52 2.28
N THR A 4 -10.38 5.51 2.48
CA THR A 4 -10.32 4.19 1.83
C THR A 4 -10.79 4.20 0.38
N ASP A 5 -11.40 5.28 -0.10
CA ASP A 5 -11.86 5.44 -1.50
C ASP A 5 -10.72 5.78 -2.50
N ARG A 6 -9.45 5.66 -2.09
CA ARG A 6 -8.30 6.07 -2.91
C ARG A 6 -7.83 4.94 -3.82
N ALA A 7 -7.53 5.28 -5.06
CA ALA A 7 -6.96 4.36 -6.04
C ALA A 7 -5.48 4.07 -5.71
N VAL A 8 -5.15 2.80 -5.46
CA VAL A 8 -3.80 2.31 -5.22
C VAL A 8 -3.29 1.66 -6.51
N THR A 9 -2.09 2.04 -6.97
CA THR A 9 -1.52 1.60 -8.25
C THR A 9 -0.20 0.87 -8.02
N TRP A 10 0.05 -0.25 -8.69
CA TRP A 10 1.33 -0.94 -8.57
C TRP A 10 2.39 -0.39 -9.50
N LEU A 11 3.63 -0.24 -9.02
CA LEU A 11 4.79 0.02 -9.89
C LEU A 11 5.76 -1.17 -10.03
N GLY A 12 5.56 -2.29 -9.33
CA GLY A 12 6.55 -3.37 -9.22
C GLY A 12 6.53 -4.48 -10.30
N ARG A 13 5.52 -4.59 -11.18
CA ARG A 13 5.65 -5.33 -12.45
C ARG A 13 5.04 -4.54 -13.61
N PRO A 14 5.76 -4.49 -14.75
CA PRO A 14 5.16 -4.04 -15.99
C PRO A 14 4.07 -5.02 -16.42
N GLY A 15 2.86 -4.52 -16.69
CA GLY A 15 1.79 -5.27 -17.36
C GLY A 15 0.68 -5.82 -16.45
N LYS A 16 0.67 -5.52 -15.15
CA LYS A 16 -0.44 -5.86 -14.27
C LYS A 16 -0.78 -4.64 -13.40
N ASP A 17 -1.66 -3.78 -13.91
CA ASP A 17 -2.34 -2.73 -13.13
C ASP A 17 -3.29 -3.40 -12.13
N GLU A 18 -2.73 -4.15 -11.18
CA GLU A 18 -3.48 -4.83 -10.15
C GLU A 18 -3.84 -3.77 -9.11
N ARG A 19 -5.01 -3.15 -9.32
CA ARG A 19 -5.62 -2.23 -8.39
C ARG A 19 -5.89 -2.96 -7.08
N LEU A 20 -5.15 -2.60 -6.04
CA LEU A 20 -5.44 -3.04 -4.69
C LEU A 20 -6.62 -2.22 -4.14
N CYS A 21 -7.61 -2.89 -3.59
CA CYS A 21 -8.70 -2.25 -2.84
C CYS A 21 -8.29 -2.14 -1.37
N PRO A 22 -7.86 -0.97 -0.90
CA PRO A 22 -7.35 -0.82 0.45
C PRO A 22 -8.48 -0.89 1.48
N GLN A 23 -8.34 -1.77 2.47
CA GLN A 23 -9.15 -1.76 3.68
C GLN A 23 -8.59 -0.78 4.70
N ILE A 24 -7.26 -0.73 4.83
CA ILE A 24 -6.54 0.11 5.78
C ILE A 24 -5.35 0.73 5.05
N ILE A 25 -5.18 2.05 5.24
CA ILE A 25 -3.98 2.79 4.83
C ILE A 25 -3.40 3.48 6.06
N LEU A 26 -2.15 3.16 6.38
CA LEU A 26 -1.36 3.82 7.42
C LEU A 26 -0.32 4.70 6.72
N GLY A 27 -0.47 6.01 6.79
CA GLY A 27 0.50 6.96 6.24
C GLY A 27 1.53 7.38 7.29
N LEU A 28 2.81 7.33 6.93
CA LEU A 28 3.94 7.84 7.69
C LEU A 28 4.78 8.75 6.79
N HIS A 29 4.54 10.06 6.85
CA HIS A 29 5.14 11.03 5.93
C HIS A 29 4.90 10.64 4.47
N GLU A 30 5.96 10.44 3.68
CA GLU A 30 5.90 10.04 2.27
C GLU A 30 5.76 8.53 2.08
N LEU A 31 5.79 7.75 3.17
CA LEU A 31 5.60 6.30 3.16
C LEU A 31 4.18 5.93 3.57
N CYS A 32 3.73 4.76 3.11
CA CYS A 32 2.50 4.17 3.57
C CYS A 32 2.56 2.64 3.63
N LEU A 33 1.73 2.09 4.50
CA LEU A 33 1.38 0.68 4.56
C LEU A 33 -0.08 0.50 4.17
N VAL A 34 -0.34 -0.46 3.29
CA VAL A 34 -1.66 -0.77 2.76
C VAL A 34 -2.00 -2.22 3.10
N LYS A 35 -3.18 -2.42 3.70
CA LYS A 35 -3.79 -3.74 3.87
C LYS A 35 -4.97 -3.86 2.91
N PRO A 36 -4.90 -4.72 1.88
CA PRO A 36 -6.02 -4.96 0.99
C PRO A 36 -7.15 -5.72 1.68
N VAL A 37 -8.35 -5.64 1.11
CA VAL A 37 -9.50 -6.45 1.54
C VAL A 37 -9.29 -7.93 1.20
N ASP A 38 -8.75 -8.22 0.01
CA ASP A 38 -8.72 -9.57 -0.57
C ASP A 38 -7.37 -10.29 -0.40
N ASP A 39 -6.47 -9.73 0.39
CA ASP A 39 -5.12 -10.27 0.62
C ASP A 39 -4.75 -10.16 2.10
N GLU A 40 -4.12 -11.18 2.67
CA GLU A 40 -3.63 -11.17 4.05
C GLU A 40 -2.32 -10.40 4.22
N ASP A 41 -1.58 -10.21 3.12
CA ASP A 41 -0.31 -9.51 3.10
C ASP A 41 -0.45 -7.99 3.29
N TRP A 42 0.64 -7.38 3.74
CA TRP A 42 0.79 -5.95 3.92
C TRP A 42 1.75 -5.40 2.87
N TYR A 43 1.33 -4.33 2.21
CA TYR A 43 2.09 -3.72 1.13
C TYR A 43 2.69 -2.39 1.60
N MET A 44 3.97 -2.18 1.33
CA MET A 44 4.65 -0.91 1.60
C MET A 44 4.89 -0.16 0.31
N GLY A 45 4.65 1.15 0.37
CA GLY A 45 4.78 2.05 -0.75
C GLY A 45 4.96 3.50 -0.34
N SER A 46 5.03 4.38 -1.35
CA SER A 46 5.05 5.82 -1.17
C SER A 46 3.65 6.37 -1.39
N LEU A 47 3.28 7.37 -0.60
CA LEU A 47 2.05 8.11 -0.79
C LEU A 47 2.36 9.38 -1.59
N ASN A 48 1.85 9.45 -2.81
CA ASN A 48 2.04 10.59 -3.70
C ASN A 48 1.11 11.75 -3.31
N GLU A 49 1.43 12.96 -3.79
CA GLU A 49 0.66 14.18 -3.51
C GLU A 49 -0.77 14.14 -4.03
N ASP A 50 -1.01 13.41 -5.12
CA ASP A 50 -2.34 13.16 -5.69
C ASP A 50 -3.15 12.12 -4.87
N GLY A 51 -2.54 11.54 -3.84
CA GLY A 51 -3.11 10.52 -2.98
C GLY A 51 -3.03 9.10 -3.55
N SER A 52 -2.36 8.91 -4.69
CA SER A 52 -2.02 7.58 -5.18
C SER A 52 -0.92 6.94 -4.32
N VAL A 53 -0.87 5.62 -4.34
CA VAL A 53 0.15 4.85 -3.63
C VAL A 53 0.90 4.02 -4.63
N ASP A 54 2.23 4.12 -4.60
CA ASP A 54 3.15 3.30 -5.38
C ASP A 54 3.80 2.27 -4.47
N TYR A 55 3.54 0.98 -4.67
CA TYR A 55 4.04 -0.08 -3.79
C TYR A 55 5.19 -0.90 -4.38
N TRP A 56 6.17 -1.26 -3.54
CA TRP A 56 7.39 -1.99 -3.95
C TRP A 56 7.72 -3.21 -3.10
N SER A 57 7.09 -3.36 -1.92
CA SER A 57 7.32 -4.49 -1.02
C SER A 57 6.01 -5.08 -0.49
N ALA A 58 5.99 -6.40 -0.32
CA ALA A 58 4.92 -7.14 0.35
C ALA A 58 5.50 -7.88 1.56
N TYR A 59 4.73 -7.92 2.65
CA TYR A 59 5.10 -8.54 3.92
C TYR A 59 3.97 -9.45 4.39
N GLY A 60 4.30 -10.66 4.84
CA GLY A 60 3.29 -11.62 5.32
C GLY A 60 2.63 -11.24 6.64
N SER A 61 3.09 -10.18 7.30
CA SER A 61 2.49 -9.69 8.53
C SER A 61 2.68 -8.19 8.74
N PHE A 62 1.77 -7.59 9.49
CA PHE A 62 1.85 -6.20 9.90
C PHE A 62 3.12 -5.90 10.71
N TYR A 63 3.55 -6.84 11.55
CA TYR A 63 4.75 -6.69 12.37
C TYR A 63 6.02 -6.62 11.52
N GLU A 64 6.13 -7.45 10.48
CA GLU A 64 7.24 -7.37 9.54
C GLU A 64 7.23 -6.07 8.74
N ALA A 65 6.06 -5.65 8.28
CA ALA A 65 5.88 -4.37 7.60
C ALA A 65 6.30 -3.18 8.47
N LEU A 66 5.94 -3.19 9.76
CA LEU A 66 6.33 -2.15 10.72
C LEU A 66 7.84 -2.12 10.99
N ARG A 67 8.52 -3.27 10.98
CA ARG A 67 9.98 -3.33 11.15
C ARG A 67 10.75 -2.80 9.94
N GLY A 68 10.11 -2.71 8.78
CA GLY A 68 10.70 -2.16 7.56
C GLY A 68 10.55 -0.64 7.42
N LEU A 69 9.82 0.02 8.32
CA LEU A 69 9.67 1.48 8.39
C LEU A 69 10.89 2.17 9.01
#